data_AF-A0A9X6VGR0-F1
#
_entry.id   AF-A0A9X6VGR0-F1
#
_cell.length_a   1.000
_cell.length_b   1.000
_cell.length_c   1.000
_cell.angle_alpha   90.00
_cell.angle_beta   90.00
_cell.angle_gamma   90.00
#
_symmetry.space_group_name_H-M   'P 1'
#
loop_
_entity.id
_entity.type
_entity.pdbx_description
1 polymer ?
#
loop_
_entity_poly.entity_id
_entity_poly.type
_entity_poly.pdbx_seq_one_letter_code
_entity_poly.pdbx_strand_id
1 'polypeptide(L)'
;MTITINVSCDLSEKVGFNDKNHLVNFLNYLFRTDKKQKWTNELTDNNVFLMKSTDGLNVIPFPRSIEERLKLRDMMFKLVSGFIEQDDLRYLKNDIAYLNIYDEETGDNCEHLLDSGQVEQLLSQVIWTKKSGTENIFSVAHLDQKDSVFHVHTVLMSAE
;
A
#
# COMPACT_ATOMS: atom_id res chain seq x y z
N MET A 1 0.18 28.44 7.39
CA MET A 1 -1.05 28.14 6.63
C MET A 1 -1.56 26.82 7.17
N THR A 2 -2.78 26.81 7.71
CA THR A 2 -3.40 25.59 8.24
C THR A 2 -4.25 25.03 7.11
N ILE A 3 -3.82 23.91 6.53
CA ILE A 3 -4.57 23.22 5.47
C ILE A 3 -5.51 22.25 6.19
N THR A 4 -6.81 22.37 5.97
CA THR A 4 -7.79 21.41 6.49
C THR A 4 -8.01 20.34 5.44
N ILE A 5 -7.54 19.13 5.74
CA ILE A 5 -7.51 18.03 4.78
C ILE A 5 -8.71 17.12 5.00
N ASN A 6 -9.54 16.99 3.97
CA ASN A 6 -10.56 15.94 3.93
C ASN A 6 -10.04 14.75 3.12
N VAL A 7 -10.32 13.54 3.61
CA VAL A 7 -9.93 12.30 2.95
C VAL A 7 -11.15 11.45 2.68
N SER A 8 -11.53 11.36 1.40
CA SER A 8 -12.50 10.37 0.95
C SER A 8 -11.75 9.11 0.52
N CYS A 9 -12.27 7.96 0.93
CA CYS A 9 -11.71 6.66 0.59
C CYS A 9 -12.69 5.90 -0.29
N ASP A 10 -12.32 5.70 -1.56
CA ASP A 10 -13.04 4.80 -2.45
C ASP A 10 -12.29 3.47 -2.49
N LEU A 11 -13.00 2.39 -2.14
CA LEU A 11 -12.44 1.03 -2.18
C LEU A 11 -12.67 0.45 -3.58
N SER A 12 -11.62 -0.10 -4.18
CA SER A 12 -11.74 -0.91 -5.38
C SER A 12 -12.39 -2.26 -5.09
N GLU A 13 -12.83 -2.95 -6.14
CA GLU A 13 -13.12 -4.37 -6.01
C GLU A 13 -11.86 -5.11 -5.53
N LYS A 14 -12.04 -6.07 -4.61
CA LYS A 14 -10.96 -6.92 -4.11
C LYS A 14 -10.57 -7.91 -5.20
N VAL A 15 -9.38 -7.75 -5.78
CA VAL A 15 -8.90 -8.60 -6.88
C VAL A 15 -8.07 -9.75 -6.34
N GLY A 16 -8.37 -10.98 -6.77
CA GLY A 16 -7.60 -12.17 -6.39
C GLY A 16 -6.33 -12.37 -7.21
N PHE A 17 -5.47 -13.25 -6.71
CA PHE A 17 -4.28 -13.72 -7.44
C PHE A 17 -4.58 -15.03 -8.16
N ASN A 18 -4.15 -15.13 -9.42
CA ASN A 18 -4.46 -16.29 -10.27
C ASN A 18 -3.48 -17.44 -10.02
N ASP A 19 -2.21 -17.11 -9.81
CA ASP A 19 -1.12 -18.04 -9.60
C ASP A 19 0.05 -17.34 -8.86
N LYS A 20 1.08 -18.11 -8.48
CA LYS A 20 2.27 -17.59 -7.81
C LYS A 20 3.02 -16.54 -8.64
N ASN A 21 3.02 -16.65 -9.96
CA ASN A 21 3.69 -15.69 -10.83
C ASN A 21 2.94 -14.34 -10.81
N HIS A 22 1.61 -14.35 -10.81
CA HIS A 22 0.80 -13.16 -10.63
C HIS A 22 1.12 -12.48 -9.29
N LEU A 23 1.21 -13.24 -8.19
CA LEU A 23 1.60 -12.70 -6.89
C LEU A 23 3.02 -12.10 -6.93
N VAL A 24 4.02 -12.80 -7.48
CA VAL A 24 5.40 -12.29 -7.59
C VAL A 24 5.45 -11.01 -8.43
N ASN A 25 4.75 -10.96 -9.56
CA ASN A 25 4.68 -9.78 -10.41
C ASN A 25 4.01 -8.61 -9.70
N PHE A 26 2.94 -8.86 -8.95
CA PHE A 26 2.29 -7.86 -8.13
C PHE A 26 3.22 -7.32 -7.04
N LEU A 27 3.92 -8.19 -6.30
CA LEU A 27 4.89 -7.75 -5.30
C LEU A 27 6.06 -6.97 -5.93
N ASN A 28 6.49 -7.34 -7.13
CA ASN A 28 7.50 -6.57 -7.86
C ASN A 28 7.02 -5.15 -8.22
N TYR A 29 5.77 -5.02 -8.64
CA TYR A 29 5.14 -3.72 -8.88
C TYR A 29 5.03 -2.91 -7.57
N LEU A 30 4.57 -3.58 -6.51
CA LEU A 30 4.27 -2.97 -5.23
C LEU A 30 5.52 -2.41 -4.54
N PHE A 31 6.59 -3.20 -4.53
CA PHE A 31 7.88 -2.81 -3.95
C PHE A 31 8.79 -2.10 -4.96
N ARG A 32 8.30 -1.80 -6.17
CA ARG A 32 9.05 -1.12 -7.24
C ARG A 32 10.40 -1.80 -7.47
N THR A 33 10.40 -3.13 -7.64
CA THR A 33 11.62 -3.92 -7.85
C THR A 33 11.80 -4.41 -9.29
N ASP A 34 10.79 -4.25 -10.14
CA ASP A 34 10.93 -4.57 -11.56
C ASP A 34 11.62 -3.43 -12.31
N LYS A 35 12.88 -3.63 -12.68
CA LYS A 35 13.70 -2.68 -13.45
C LYS A 35 13.10 -2.31 -14.81
N LYS A 36 12.16 -3.10 -15.35
CA LYS A 36 11.46 -2.80 -16.61
C LYS A 36 10.32 -1.80 -16.43
N GLN A 37 9.89 -1.53 -15.20
CA GLN A 37 8.82 -0.57 -14.93
C GLN A 37 9.37 0.86 -14.90
N LYS A 38 8.58 1.80 -15.45
CA LYS A 38 8.94 3.23 -15.54
C LYS A 38 9.13 3.90 -14.16
N TRP A 39 8.48 3.34 -13.13
CA TRP A 39 8.31 3.94 -11.81
C TRP A 39 9.39 3.56 -10.79
N THR A 40 10.48 2.92 -11.23
CA THR A 40 11.39 2.21 -10.33
C THR A 40 12.41 3.11 -9.61
N ASN A 41 12.62 4.38 -10.01
CA ASN A 41 13.95 4.98 -9.77
C ASN A 41 14.05 6.44 -9.27
N GLU A 42 13.00 7.26 -9.14
CA GLU A 42 13.22 8.67 -8.69
C GLU A 42 12.22 9.21 -7.65
N LEU A 43 10.98 8.72 -7.62
CA LEU A 43 9.96 9.20 -6.68
C LEU A 43 9.59 8.16 -5.61
N THR A 44 10.22 6.98 -5.63
CA THR A 44 9.91 5.85 -4.74
C THR A 44 10.19 6.12 -3.27
N ASP A 45 11.02 7.11 -2.97
CA ASP A 45 11.39 7.49 -1.59
C ASP A 45 10.22 8.08 -0.80
N ASN A 46 9.17 8.53 -1.50
CA ASN A 46 7.96 9.03 -0.86
C ASN A 46 6.99 7.90 -0.52
N ASN A 47 7.15 6.69 -1.06
CA ASN A 47 6.25 5.58 -0.74
C ASN A 47 6.31 5.23 0.75
N VAL A 48 5.28 4.56 1.25
CA VAL A 48 5.20 4.15 2.66
C VAL A 48 4.81 2.69 2.75
N PHE A 49 5.57 1.91 3.55
CA PHE A 49 5.23 0.53 3.86
C PHE A 49 4.54 0.46 5.23
N LEU A 50 3.44 -0.28 5.30
CA LEU A 50 2.60 -0.37 6.49
C LEU A 50 2.37 -1.84 6.81
N MET A 51 2.59 -2.21 8.06
CA MET A 51 2.38 -3.57 8.52
C MET A 51 1.60 -3.56 9.83
N LYS A 52 0.46 -4.24 9.85
CA LYS A 52 -0.33 -4.41 11.07
C LYS A 52 0.32 -5.48 11.94
N SER A 53 0.69 -5.13 13.17
CA SER A 53 1.05 -6.09 14.21
C SER A 53 -0.08 -6.23 15.23
N THR A 54 0.11 -7.14 16.19
CA THR A 54 -0.77 -7.27 17.36
C THR A 54 -0.87 -6.00 18.19
N ASP A 55 0.17 -5.17 18.16
CA ASP A 55 0.29 -3.97 19.01
C ASP A 55 -0.15 -2.68 18.31
N GLY A 56 -0.52 -2.75 17.02
CA GLY A 56 -0.96 -1.60 16.25
C GLY A 56 -0.53 -1.62 14.79
N LEU A 57 -0.61 -0.48 14.13
CA LEU A 57 -0.05 -0.31 12.78
C LEU A 57 1.39 0.17 12.88
N ASN A 58 2.33 -0.60 12.33
CA ASN A 58 3.71 -0.17 12.20
C ASN A 58 3.87 0.49 10.85
N VAL A 59 4.39 1.71 10.88
CA VAL A 59 4.76 2.43 9.67
C VAL A 59 6.26 2.35 9.51
N ILE A 60 6.66 1.86 8.34
CA ILE A 60 8.04 1.55 8.01
C ILE A 60 8.38 2.42 6.80
N PRO A 61 9.41 3.29 6.91
CA PRO A 61 9.89 4.05 5.77
C PRO A 61 10.18 3.13 4.59
N PHE A 62 9.71 3.51 3.40
CA PHE A 62 9.94 2.67 2.23
C PHE A 62 11.42 2.67 1.87
N PRO A 63 12.03 1.49 1.60
CA PRO A 63 13.47 1.44 1.39
C PRO A 63 13.91 2.17 0.12
N ARG A 64 14.95 2.99 0.23
CA ARG A 64 15.49 3.79 -0.90
C ARG A 64 16.24 2.92 -1.91
N SER A 65 17.02 1.96 -1.41
CA SER A 65 17.82 1.10 -2.29
C SER A 65 17.00 -0.03 -2.91
N ILE A 66 17.33 -0.38 -4.15
CA ILE A 66 16.71 -1.54 -4.82
C ILE A 66 16.97 -2.85 -4.08
N GLU A 67 18.14 -2.98 -3.44
CA GLU A 67 18.54 -4.17 -2.69
C GLU A 67 17.67 -4.39 -1.45
N GLU A 68 17.39 -3.33 -0.69
CA GLU A 68 16.49 -3.41 0.46
C GLU A 68 15.04 -3.65 0.03
N ARG A 69 14.60 -3.05 -1.08
CA ARG A 69 13.27 -3.31 -1.67
C ARG A 69 13.11 -4.78 -2.07
N LEU A 70 14.13 -5.37 -2.70
CA LEU A 70 14.16 -6.80 -3.03
C LEU A 70 14.09 -7.69 -1.78
N LYS A 71 14.86 -7.37 -0.74
CA LYS A 71 14.82 -8.09 0.55
C LYS A 71 13.43 -8.02 1.19
N LEU A 72 12.83 -6.83 1.22
CA LEU A 72 11.50 -6.62 1.78
C LEU A 72 10.43 -7.38 0.99
N ARG A 73 10.48 -7.32 -0.34
CA ARG A 73 9.62 -8.11 -1.23
C ARG A 73 9.70 -9.60 -0.92
N ASP A 74 10.91 -10.14 -0.78
CA ASP A 74 11.12 -11.58 -0.53
C ASP A 74 10.63 -11.99 0.87
N MET A 75 10.83 -11.12 1.87
CA MET A 75 10.26 -11.31 3.21
C MET A 75 8.74 -11.34 3.17
N MET A 76 8.11 -10.42 2.44
CA MET A 76 6.65 -10.36 2.32
C MET A 76 6.09 -11.53 1.52
N PHE A 77 6.78 -11.96 0.47
CA PHE A 77 6.40 -13.18 -0.25
C PHE A 77 6.44 -14.40 0.67
N LYS A 78 7.50 -14.54 1.49
CA LYS A 78 7.60 -15.63 2.45
C LYS A 78 6.52 -15.56 3.54
N LEU A 79 6.20 -14.36 4.02
CA LEU A 79 5.14 -14.13 4.99
C LEU A 79 3.78 -14.58 4.43
N VAL A 80 3.41 -14.08 3.25
CA VAL A 80 2.16 -14.46 2.55
C VAL A 80 2.13 -15.96 2.26
N SER A 81 3.25 -16.52 1.81
CA SER A 81 3.39 -17.96 1.55
C SER A 81 3.19 -18.82 2.80
N GLY A 82 3.39 -18.28 4.00
CA GLY A 82 3.10 -18.96 5.26
C GLY A 82 1.60 -19.04 5.60
N PHE A 83 0.78 -18.18 4.99
CA PHE A 83 -0.67 -18.14 5.18
C PHE A 83 -1.45 -18.94 4.13
N ILE A 84 -0.80 -19.32 3.04
CA ILE A 84 -1.39 -20.11 1.95
C ILE A 84 -0.80 -21.52 1.99
N GLU A 85 -1.65 -22.56 1.92
CA GLU A 85 -1.16 -23.88 1.58
C GLU A 85 -0.60 -23.86 0.15
N GLN A 86 0.34 -24.76 -0.18
CA GLN A 86 1.03 -24.75 -1.48
C GLN A 86 0.03 -24.61 -2.64
N ASP A 87 -0.01 -23.39 -3.22
CA ASP A 87 -0.81 -22.97 -4.39
C ASP A 87 -2.28 -22.56 -4.15
N ASP A 88 -2.80 -22.54 -2.92
CA ASP A 88 -4.16 -22.04 -2.67
C ASP A 88 -4.20 -20.51 -2.43
N LEU A 89 -4.29 -19.74 -3.53
CA LEU A 89 -4.36 -18.28 -3.52
C LEU A 89 -5.79 -17.72 -3.42
N ARG A 90 -6.82 -18.58 -3.31
CA ARG A 90 -8.23 -18.15 -3.42
C ARG A 90 -8.62 -17.10 -2.38
N TYR A 91 -8.04 -17.19 -1.19
CA TYR A 91 -8.28 -16.29 -0.07
C TYR A 91 -7.41 -15.04 -0.10
N LEU A 92 -6.35 -15.01 -0.91
CA LEU A 92 -5.46 -13.87 -0.99
C LEU A 92 -5.99 -12.84 -1.98
N LYS A 93 -6.22 -11.61 -1.51
CA LYS A 93 -6.74 -10.51 -2.33
C LYS A 93 -5.85 -9.28 -2.22
N ASN A 94 -5.85 -8.48 -3.29
CA ASN A 94 -5.42 -7.09 -3.25
C ASN A 94 -6.65 -6.19 -3.14
N ASP A 95 -6.60 -5.26 -2.21
CA ASP A 95 -7.59 -4.21 -2.02
C ASP A 95 -6.92 -2.86 -2.18
N ILE A 96 -7.49 -1.99 -3.03
CA ILE A 96 -6.94 -0.67 -3.32
C ILE A 96 -7.88 0.38 -2.74
N ALA A 97 -7.34 1.22 -1.85
CA ALA A 97 -8.02 2.41 -1.38
C ALA A 97 -7.47 3.62 -2.12
N TYR A 98 -8.33 4.38 -2.79
CA TYR A 98 -7.99 5.67 -3.38
C TYR A 98 -8.32 6.76 -2.38
N LEU A 99 -7.37 7.66 -2.16
CA LEU A 99 -7.45 8.73 -1.19
C LEU A 99 -7.45 10.05 -1.96
N ASN A 100 -8.58 10.73 -2.00
CA ASN A 100 -8.62 12.09 -2.49
C ASN A 100 -8.28 13.03 -1.34
N ILE A 101 -7.17 13.75 -1.48
CA ILE A 101 -6.72 14.75 -0.51
C ILE A 101 -6.90 16.12 -1.13
N TYR A 102 -7.77 16.92 -0.53
CA TYR A 102 -8.08 18.26 -0.98
C TYR A 102 -8.14 19.24 0.18
N ASP A 103 -7.84 20.51 -0.12
CA ASP A 103 -8.11 21.62 0.79
C ASP A 103 -9.62 21.82 0.91
N GLU A 104 -10.13 21.86 2.14
CA GLU A 104 -11.57 22.01 2.38
C GLU A 104 -12.12 23.38 1.94
N GLU A 105 -11.32 24.44 1.95
CA GLU A 105 -11.77 25.79 1.61
C GLU A 105 -11.73 26.04 0.10
N THR A 106 -10.68 25.58 -0.59
CA THR A 106 -10.50 25.82 -2.04
C THR A 106 -10.95 24.65 -2.91
N GLY A 107 -10.99 23.43 -2.36
CA GLY A 107 -11.24 22.19 -3.11
C GLY A 107 -10.05 21.73 -3.95
N ASP A 108 -8.89 22.39 -3.83
CA ASP A 108 -7.69 22.04 -4.60
C ASP A 108 -7.04 20.75 -4.11
N ASN A 109 -6.48 19.95 -5.01
CA ASN A 109 -5.73 18.75 -4.65
C ASN A 109 -4.47 19.11 -3.86
N CYS A 110 -4.32 18.52 -2.68
CA CYS A 110 -3.20 18.78 -1.76
C CYS A 110 -2.31 17.56 -1.53
N GLU A 111 -2.40 16.51 -2.35
CA GLU A 111 -1.61 15.28 -2.18
C GLU A 111 -0.11 15.58 -2.14
N HIS A 112 0.34 16.49 -2.99
CA HIS A 112 1.73 16.93 -3.10
C HIS A 112 2.25 17.73 -1.90
N LEU A 113 1.37 18.14 -0.98
CA LEU A 113 1.72 18.93 0.21
C LEU A 113 1.90 18.04 1.45
N LEU A 114 1.55 16.75 1.37
CA LEU A 114 1.73 15.83 2.47
C LEU A 114 3.18 15.37 2.59
N ASP A 115 3.73 15.48 3.80
CA ASP A 115 4.96 14.77 4.15
C ASP A 115 4.69 13.30 4.51
N SER A 116 5.76 12.50 4.58
CA SER A 116 5.67 11.08 4.88
C SER A 116 4.94 10.82 6.20
N GLY A 117 5.22 11.60 7.26
CA GLY A 117 4.64 11.44 8.60
C GLY A 117 3.13 11.71 8.64
N GLN A 118 2.67 12.72 7.90
CA GLN A 118 1.25 13.01 7.75
C GLN A 118 0.53 11.89 6.99
N VAL A 119 1.19 11.31 5.99
CA VAL A 119 0.69 10.13 5.29
C VAL A 119 0.60 8.94 6.24
N GLU A 120 1.63 8.69 7.05
CA GLU A 120 1.61 7.60 8.05
C GLU A 120 0.38 7.67 8.96
N GLN A 121 0.09 8.87 9.49
CA GLN A 121 -1.07 9.11 10.37
C GLN A 121 -2.40 8.91 9.63
N LEU A 122 -2.51 9.45 8.43
CA LEU A 122 -3.72 9.32 7.62
C LEU A 122 -4.03 7.85 7.30
N LEU A 123 -3.01 7.12 6.87
CA LEU A 123 -3.14 5.71 6.50
C LEU A 123 -3.45 4.83 7.71
N SER A 124 -2.88 5.17 8.87
CA SER A 124 -3.24 4.54 10.14
C SER A 124 -4.72 4.65 10.44
N GLN A 125 -5.29 5.85 10.26
CA GLN A 125 -6.71 6.07 10.46
C GLN A 125 -7.57 5.33 9.42
N VAL A 126 -7.20 5.36 8.13
CA VAL A 126 -7.95 4.66 7.07
C VAL A 126 -7.97 3.15 7.30
N ILE A 127 -6.81 2.55 7.58
CA ILE A 127 -6.73 1.10 7.84
C ILE A 127 -7.50 0.74 9.11
N TRP A 128 -7.39 1.53 10.17
CA TRP A 128 -8.09 1.27 11.43
C TRP A 128 -9.62 1.40 11.31
N THR A 129 -10.10 2.43 10.63
CA THR A 129 -11.54 2.77 10.56
C THR A 129 -12.29 2.09 9.42
N LYS A 130 -11.62 1.83 8.29
CA LYS A 130 -12.25 1.26 7.08
C LYS A 130 -11.91 -0.20 6.85
N LYS A 131 -10.81 -0.70 7.42
CA LYS A 131 -10.37 -2.10 7.28
C LYS A 131 -10.44 -2.82 8.62
N SER A 132 -11.66 -2.96 9.13
CA SER A 132 -11.94 -3.81 10.29
C SER A 132 -11.73 -5.28 9.89
N GLY A 133 -10.56 -5.83 10.19
CA GLY A 133 -10.32 -7.25 9.98
C GLY A 133 -8.95 -7.69 10.48
N THR A 134 -8.93 -8.87 11.07
CA THR A 134 -7.77 -9.75 11.32
C THR A 134 -7.11 -10.26 10.02
N GLU A 135 -7.34 -9.55 8.92
CA GLU A 135 -7.19 -10.01 7.53
C GLU A 135 -6.09 -9.26 6.77
N ASN A 136 -5.70 -8.05 7.21
CA ASN A 136 -4.64 -7.26 6.57
C ASN A 136 -3.27 -7.88 6.92
N ILE A 137 -2.55 -8.37 5.90
CA ILE A 137 -1.19 -8.86 6.04
C ILE A 137 -0.21 -7.68 6.01
N PHE A 138 -0.30 -6.84 4.97
CA PHE A 138 0.44 -5.58 4.87
C PHE A 138 -0.17 -4.64 3.81
N SER A 139 0.23 -3.37 3.85
CA SER A 139 -0.15 -2.35 2.88
C SER A 139 1.07 -1.58 2.36
N VAL A 140 1.00 -1.08 1.13
CA VAL A 140 1.97 -0.12 0.57
C VAL A 140 1.20 1.03 -0.04
N ALA A 141 1.58 2.24 0.33
CA ALA A 141 1.08 3.46 -0.23
C ALA A 141 2.05 4.02 -1.28
N HIS A 142 1.54 4.29 -2.47
CA HIS A 142 2.33 4.85 -3.56
C HIS A 142 2.08 6.35 -3.66
N LEU A 143 3.11 7.14 -3.36
CA LEU A 143 3.15 8.61 -3.46
C LEU A 143 4.02 9.07 -4.64
N ASP A 144 4.49 8.12 -5.44
CA ASP A 144 5.47 8.29 -6.49
C ASP A 144 4.87 8.55 -7.88
N GLN A 145 3.54 8.74 -7.93
CA GLN A 145 2.79 8.91 -9.16
C GLN A 145 2.21 10.33 -9.25
N LYS A 146 2.99 11.24 -9.85
CA LYS A 146 2.71 12.69 -9.95
C LYS A 146 1.31 13.05 -10.52
N ASP A 147 0.77 12.22 -11.41
CA ASP A 147 -0.50 12.46 -12.10
C ASP A 147 -1.60 11.43 -11.73
N SER A 148 -1.45 10.74 -10.59
CA SER A 148 -2.44 9.76 -10.14
C SER A 148 -2.91 10.05 -8.72
N VAL A 149 -4.16 9.71 -8.44
CA VAL A 149 -4.72 9.74 -7.09
C VAL A 149 -3.87 8.90 -6.15
N PHE A 150 -3.52 9.50 -5.01
CA PHE A 150 -2.87 8.82 -3.91
C PHE A 150 -3.63 7.54 -3.54
N HIS A 151 -2.95 6.41 -3.50
CA HIS A 151 -3.61 5.13 -3.28
C HIS A 151 -2.78 4.14 -2.48
N VAL A 152 -3.50 3.22 -1.85
CA VAL A 152 -2.98 2.26 -0.90
C VAL A 152 -3.39 0.88 -1.35
N HIS A 153 -2.40 0.09 -1.74
CA HIS A 153 -2.57 -1.33 -1.99
C HIS A 153 -2.49 -2.08 -0.66
N THR A 154 -3.37 -3.03 -0.44
CA THR A 154 -3.42 -3.85 0.76
C THR A 154 -3.54 -5.31 0.39
N VAL A 155 -2.58 -6.10 0.82
CA VAL A 155 -2.66 -7.55 0.71
C VAL A 155 -3.40 -8.07 1.93
N LEU A 156 -4.49 -8.78 1.69
CA LEU A 156 -5.36 -9.30 2.75
C LEU A 156 -5.79 -10.74 2.49
N MET A 157 -6.11 -11.43 3.57
CA MET A 157 -6.85 -12.69 3.57
C MET A 157 -8.34 -12.38 3.63
N SER A 158 -9.12 -12.77 2.63
CA SER A 158 -10.58 -12.68 2.71
C SER A 158 -11.12 -13.97 3.31
N ALA A 159 -11.96 -13.88 4.35
CA ALA A 159 -12.92 -14.94 4.63
C ALA A 159 -13.83 -15.15 3.39
N GLU A 160 -14.27 -16.38 3.17
CA GLU A 160 -15.20 -16.76 2.08
C GLU A 160 -16.48 -15.91 2.05
#